data_AF-A0A8B6XQD1-F1
#
_entry.id   AF-A0A8B6XQD1-F1
#
_cell.length_a   1.000
_cell.length_b   1.000
_cell.length_c   1.000
_cell.angle_alpha   90.00
_cell.angle_beta   90.00
_cell.angle_gamma   90.00
#
_symmetry.space_group_name_H-M   'P 1'
#
loop_
_entity.id
_entity.type
_entity.pdbx_description
1 polymer ?
#
loop_
_entity_poly.entity_id
_entity_poly.type
_entity_poly.pdbx_seq_one_letter_code
_entity_poly.pdbx_strand_id
1 'polypeptide(L)'
;MNELQEKYGPLYAKTYHPHKPNCHIQFIGFPCNQFGHQEPAENFELMNTLKYVRPGYGFVPNFPLSGKLHVNGAYEHPIFTFLKNRCESPMGLIANRSDITWTPIRNNDISWNFQKWLISSDGHPYKRYTSRTTPAMIENDIKMLIDQCVQGNNQVSRTNQDTVLPGPLPQPQAQIPAGSPGPIPEPESNKFQKRYVHDGLSY
;
A
#
# COMPACT_ATOMS: atom_id res chain seq x y z
N MET A 1 10.02 8.58 3.98
CA MET A 1 10.31 7.41 3.13
C MET A 1 11.46 7.70 2.19
N ASN A 2 11.42 8.81 1.41
CA ASN A 2 12.54 9.19 0.52
C ASN A 2 13.91 9.20 1.24
N GLU A 3 13.99 9.82 2.42
CA GLU A 3 15.22 9.87 3.21
C GLU A 3 15.74 8.48 3.59
N LEU A 4 14.86 7.56 3.99
CA LEU A 4 15.25 6.18 4.30
C LEU A 4 15.67 5.39 3.05
N GLN A 5 15.00 5.63 1.92
CA GLN A 5 15.36 5.05 0.62
C GLN A 5 16.73 5.52 0.15
N GLU A 6 17.08 6.79 0.39
CA GLU A 6 18.40 7.35 0.10
C GLU A 6 19.46 6.79 1.04
N LYS A 7 19.16 6.74 2.34
CA LYS A 7 20.10 6.31 3.39
C LYS A 7 20.43 4.83 3.34
N TYR A 8 19.44 3.98 3.08
CA TYR A 8 19.55 2.52 3.21
C TYR A 8 19.17 1.76 1.92
N GLY A 9 18.97 2.45 0.80
CA GLY A 9 18.51 1.84 -0.44
C GLY A 9 19.58 1.11 -1.26
N PRO A 10 19.31 0.82 -2.55
CA PRO A 10 20.23 0.06 -3.40
C PRO A 10 21.64 0.65 -3.47
N LEU A 11 21.76 1.99 -3.45
CA LEU A 11 23.07 2.66 -3.48
C LEU A 11 23.88 2.40 -2.19
N TYR A 12 23.22 2.33 -1.03
CA TYR A 12 23.85 1.97 0.23
C TYR A 12 24.46 0.56 0.16
N ALA A 13 23.68 -0.45 -0.26
CA ALA A 13 24.20 -1.82 -0.38
C ALA A 13 25.34 -1.90 -1.40
N LYS A 14 25.21 -1.23 -2.56
CA LYS A 14 26.28 -1.20 -3.56
C LYS A 14 27.58 -0.59 -3.03
N THR A 15 27.49 0.41 -2.15
CA THR A 15 28.65 1.15 -1.64
C THR A 15 29.32 0.45 -0.46
N TYR A 16 28.53 -0.05 0.50
CA TYR A 16 29.05 -0.58 1.76
C TYR A 16 29.08 -2.12 1.83
N HIS A 17 28.24 -2.80 1.03
CA HIS A 17 28.09 -4.24 1.03
C HIS A 17 28.04 -4.81 -0.41
N PRO A 18 29.07 -4.58 -1.25
CA PRO A 18 29.03 -4.94 -2.67
C PRO A 18 28.84 -6.44 -2.94
N HIS A 19 29.21 -7.31 -1.99
CA HIS A 19 29.00 -8.76 -2.06
C HIS A 19 27.58 -9.20 -1.65
N LYS A 20 26.77 -8.29 -1.12
CA LYS A 20 25.39 -8.50 -0.65
C LYS A 20 24.49 -7.39 -1.20
N PRO A 21 24.40 -7.22 -2.54
CA PRO A 21 23.72 -6.07 -3.15
C PRO A 21 22.21 -6.02 -2.90
N ASN A 22 21.61 -7.11 -2.40
CA ASN A 22 20.18 -7.21 -2.06
C ASN A 22 19.89 -6.85 -0.58
N CYS A 23 20.93 -6.59 0.24
CA CYS A 23 20.76 -6.22 1.64
C CYS A 23 20.58 -4.70 1.78
N HIS A 24 19.43 -4.22 1.34
CA HIS A 24 19.01 -2.82 1.42
C HIS A 24 17.50 -2.74 1.65
N ILE A 25 16.99 -1.54 1.91
CA ILE A 25 15.55 -1.27 1.88
C ILE A 25 15.10 -0.89 0.46
N GLN A 26 13.90 -1.31 0.09
CA GLN A 26 13.21 -0.81 -1.09
C GLN A 26 11.76 -0.50 -0.70
N PHE A 27 11.33 0.73 -0.94
CA PHE A 27 9.94 1.13 -0.74
C PHE A 27 9.13 0.88 -2.01
N ILE A 28 7.85 0.56 -1.83
CA ILE A 28 6.83 0.50 -2.88
C ILE A 28 5.57 1.15 -2.31
N GLY A 29 4.99 2.11 -3.04
CA GLY A 29 3.73 2.74 -2.67
C GLY A 29 2.55 2.12 -3.43
N PHE A 30 1.43 1.94 -2.73
CA PHE A 30 0.19 1.40 -3.29
C PHE A 30 -0.94 2.41 -3.12
N PRO A 31 -1.24 3.23 -4.14
CA PRO A 31 -2.35 4.20 -4.08
C PRO A 31 -3.68 3.48 -3.88
N CYS A 32 -4.53 4.02 -3.02
CA CYS A 32 -5.83 3.43 -2.66
C CYS A 32 -6.81 4.52 -2.23
N ASN A 33 -8.04 4.47 -2.74
CA ASN A 33 -9.06 5.49 -2.46
C ASN A 33 -10.12 5.06 -1.42
N GLN A 34 -9.91 3.95 -0.72
CA GLN A 34 -10.90 3.38 0.21
C GLN A 34 -11.04 4.18 1.52
N PHE A 35 -10.10 5.07 1.84
CA PHE A 35 -10.02 5.76 3.12
C PHE A 35 -10.30 7.25 2.96
N GLY A 36 -11.55 7.65 3.27
CA GLY A 36 -11.98 9.04 3.19
C GLY A 36 -11.83 9.67 1.80
N HIS A 37 -11.78 8.84 0.75
CA HIS A 37 -11.63 9.28 -0.64
C HIS A 37 -10.42 10.21 -0.87
N GLN A 38 -9.30 9.96 -0.15
CA GLN A 38 -8.11 10.82 -0.16
C GLN A 38 -7.17 10.59 -1.37
N GLU A 39 -7.48 9.63 -2.25
CA GLU A 39 -6.76 9.37 -3.49
C GLU A 39 -7.73 9.36 -4.69
N PRO A 40 -8.45 10.47 -4.94
CA PRO A 40 -9.48 10.53 -5.99
C PRO A 40 -8.88 10.57 -7.39
N ALA A 41 -7.62 10.98 -7.52
CA ALA A 41 -6.90 11.12 -8.78
C ALA A 41 -6.85 9.80 -9.56
N GLU A 42 -6.88 9.89 -10.88
CA GLU A 42 -6.60 8.77 -11.75
C GLU A 42 -5.10 8.46 -11.82
N ASN A 43 -4.73 7.25 -12.26
CA ASN A 43 -3.34 6.80 -12.26
C ASN A 43 -2.40 7.76 -13.02
N PHE A 44 -2.89 8.38 -14.11
CA PHE A 44 -2.11 9.34 -14.90
C PHE A 44 -1.97 10.72 -14.25
N GLU A 45 -2.79 11.03 -13.23
CA GLU A 45 -2.80 12.32 -12.53
C GLU A 45 -1.95 12.28 -11.24
N LEU A 46 -1.79 11.09 -10.65
CA LEU A 46 -1.14 10.87 -9.36
C LEU A 46 0.21 11.61 -9.22
N MET A 47 1.10 11.46 -10.20
CA MET A 47 2.43 12.08 -10.14
C MET A 47 2.35 13.62 -10.21
N ASN A 48 1.41 14.17 -10.97
CA ASN A 48 1.18 15.61 -11.00
C ASN A 48 0.63 16.11 -9.66
N THR A 49 -0.29 15.37 -9.05
CA THR A 49 -0.83 15.70 -7.71
C THR A 49 0.29 15.75 -6.67
N LEU A 50 1.16 14.74 -6.63
CA LEU A 50 2.29 14.71 -5.71
C LEU A 50 3.27 15.86 -5.94
N LYS A 51 3.59 16.15 -7.20
CA LYS A 51 4.60 17.14 -7.58
C LYS A 51 4.13 18.59 -7.42
N TYR A 52 2.86 18.86 -7.71
CA TYR A 52 2.35 20.23 -7.85
C TYR A 52 1.28 20.61 -6.82
N VAL A 53 0.63 19.64 -6.17
CA VAL A 53 -0.49 19.91 -5.25
C VAL A 53 -0.11 19.59 -3.81
N ARG A 54 0.06 18.29 -3.49
CA ARG A 54 0.44 17.84 -2.15
C ARG A 54 1.19 16.51 -2.25
N PRO A 55 2.45 16.42 -1.79
CA PRO A 55 3.20 17.44 -1.03
C PRO A 55 3.46 18.75 -1.79
N GLY A 56 3.48 18.72 -3.12
CA GLY A 56 3.78 19.91 -3.93
C GLY A 56 5.29 20.19 -3.95
N TYR A 57 5.65 21.44 -4.25
CA TYR A 57 7.05 21.91 -4.23
C TYR A 57 8.03 21.10 -5.09
N GLY A 58 7.55 20.47 -6.17
CA GLY A 58 8.38 19.65 -7.03
C GLY A 58 8.72 18.29 -6.43
N PHE A 59 8.03 17.86 -5.37
CA PHE A 59 8.24 16.56 -4.74
C PHE A 59 8.06 15.41 -5.74
N VAL A 60 9.02 14.49 -5.74
CA VAL A 60 8.94 13.25 -6.50
C VAL A 60 9.32 12.09 -5.57
N PRO A 61 8.50 11.04 -5.44
CA PRO A 61 8.88 9.84 -4.71
C PRO A 61 10.08 9.19 -5.40
N ASN A 62 11.12 8.84 -4.63
CA ASN A 62 12.32 8.16 -5.14
C ASN A 62 12.17 6.63 -5.11
N PHE A 63 10.93 6.16 -5.10
CA PHE A 63 10.55 4.75 -5.05
C PHE A 63 9.31 4.52 -5.92
N PRO A 64 9.11 3.30 -6.44
CA PRO A 64 7.99 3.01 -7.33
C PRO A 64 6.64 3.14 -6.64
N LEU A 65 5.66 3.63 -7.40
CA LEU A 65 4.24 3.57 -7.07
C LEU A 65 3.55 2.59 -8.02
N SER A 66 2.65 1.77 -7.51
CA SER A 66 1.78 0.94 -8.35
C SER A 66 0.66 1.76 -8.99
N GLY A 67 -0.17 1.12 -9.82
CA GLY A 67 -1.51 1.63 -10.10
C GLY A 67 -2.40 1.57 -8.84
N LYS A 68 -3.43 2.44 -8.82
CA LYS A 68 -4.48 2.46 -7.80
C LYS A 68 -5.15 1.09 -7.69
N LEU A 69 -5.30 0.61 -6.46
CA LEU A 69 -5.89 -0.71 -6.17
C LEU A 69 -6.73 -0.69 -4.90
N HIS A 70 -7.47 -1.77 -4.66
CA HIS A 70 -8.15 -2.01 -3.40
C HIS A 70 -7.28 -2.84 -2.46
N VAL A 71 -7.32 -2.51 -1.18
CA VAL A 71 -6.56 -3.19 -0.12
C VAL A 71 -7.46 -3.94 0.87
N ASN A 72 -8.76 -3.66 0.85
CA ASN A 72 -9.79 -4.32 1.65
C ASN A 72 -11.01 -4.73 0.81
N GLY A 73 -11.84 -5.59 1.38
CA GLY A 73 -13.10 -6.03 0.80
C GLY A 73 -12.98 -7.22 -0.15
N ALA A 74 -14.00 -7.44 -0.97
CA ALA A 74 -14.09 -8.56 -1.91
C ALA A 74 -13.11 -8.46 -3.08
N TYR A 75 -12.73 -7.22 -3.43
CA TYR A 75 -11.85 -6.92 -4.57
C TYR A 75 -10.43 -6.53 -4.15
N GLU A 76 -10.04 -6.81 -2.90
CA GLU A 76 -8.69 -6.51 -2.43
C GLU A 76 -7.63 -7.23 -3.27
N HIS A 77 -6.52 -6.54 -3.52
CA HIS A 77 -5.42 -7.11 -4.29
C HIS A 77 -4.77 -8.26 -3.50
N PRO A 78 -4.41 -9.40 -4.15
CA PRO A 78 -3.89 -10.59 -3.45
C PRO A 78 -2.70 -10.34 -2.53
N ILE A 79 -1.84 -9.37 -2.86
CA ILE A 79 -0.72 -8.97 -2.00
C ILE A 79 -1.19 -8.53 -0.61
N PHE A 80 -2.30 -7.78 -0.53
CA PHE A 80 -2.83 -7.31 0.75
C PHE A 80 -3.57 -8.42 1.49
N THR A 81 -4.21 -9.36 0.80
CA THR A 81 -4.71 -10.59 1.43
C THR A 81 -3.56 -11.34 2.10
N PHE A 82 -2.45 -11.56 1.39
CA PHE A 82 -1.27 -12.22 1.94
C PHE A 82 -0.70 -11.47 3.15
N LEU A 83 -0.47 -10.16 3.03
CA LEU A 83 0.14 -9.33 4.08
C LEU A 83 -0.73 -9.20 5.33
N LYS A 84 -2.05 -9.05 5.19
CA LYS A 84 -2.99 -8.97 6.32
C LYS A 84 -3.14 -10.30 7.06
N ASN A 85 -2.96 -11.43 6.38
CA ASN A 85 -3.03 -12.75 6.99
C ASN A 85 -1.74 -13.15 7.71
N ARG A 86 -0.59 -12.60 7.33
CA ARG A 86 0.71 -12.89 7.96
C ARG A 86 1.10 -11.94 9.09
N CYS A 87 0.46 -10.77 9.19
CA CYS A 87 0.66 -9.84 10.29
C CYS A 87 -0.68 -9.38 10.86
N GLU A 88 -0.88 -9.61 12.16
CA GLU A 88 -2.06 -9.16 12.89
C GLU A 88 -2.24 -7.63 12.80
N SER A 89 -3.50 -7.19 12.95
CA SER A 89 -3.83 -5.77 12.95
C SER A 89 -3.19 -5.08 14.16
N PRO A 90 -2.34 -4.05 13.97
CA PRO A 90 -1.74 -3.33 15.09
C PRO A 90 -2.74 -2.47 15.88
N MET A 91 -3.97 -2.30 15.37
CA MET A 91 -5.04 -1.54 16.02
C MET A 91 -6.17 -2.43 16.58
N GLY A 92 -6.08 -3.75 16.37
CA GLY A 92 -7.18 -4.66 16.70
C GLY A 92 -8.41 -4.46 15.81
N LEU A 93 -9.60 -4.51 16.42
CA LEU A 93 -10.89 -4.44 15.74
C LEU A 93 -11.20 -3.04 15.17
N ILE A 94 -11.84 -2.99 14.00
CA ILE A 94 -12.34 -1.73 13.45
C ILE A 94 -13.59 -1.31 14.22
N ALA A 95 -13.42 -0.33 15.11
CA ALA A 95 -14.44 0.12 16.05
C ALA A 95 -15.55 0.97 15.39
N ASN A 96 -15.20 1.82 14.40
CA ASN A 96 -16.18 2.62 13.68
C ASN A 96 -16.33 2.13 12.23
N ARG A 97 -17.55 1.74 11.86
CA ARG A 97 -17.89 1.24 10.52
C ARG A 97 -18.64 2.25 9.65
N SER A 98 -19.03 3.42 10.18
CA SER A 98 -19.82 4.40 9.43
C SER A 98 -19.13 4.90 8.17
N ASP A 99 -17.79 4.96 8.21
CA ASP A 99 -16.97 5.55 7.15
C ASP A 99 -16.33 4.47 6.26
N ILE A 100 -16.75 3.21 6.43
CA ILE A 100 -16.23 2.06 5.66
C ILE A 100 -17.04 1.89 4.38
N THR A 101 -16.35 1.98 3.25
CA THR A 101 -16.95 1.87 1.92
C THR A 101 -16.75 0.50 1.28
N TRP A 102 -16.07 -0.44 1.96
CA TRP A 102 -15.78 -1.77 1.44
C TRP A 102 -16.59 -2.88 2.14
N THR A 103 -16.79 -3.97 1.42
CA THR A 103 -17.46 -5.19 1.92
C THR A 103 -16.79 -6.44 1.32
N PRO A 104 -16.69 -7.57 2.07
CA PRO A 104 -16.99 -7.68 3.50
C PRO A 104 -15.95 -6.96 4.35
N ILE A 105 -16.34 -6.58 5.57
CA ILE A 105 -15.45 -5.99 6.58
C ILE A 105 -14.81 -7.12 7.39
N ARG A 106 -13.49 -7.08 7.56
CA ARG A 106 -12.72 -8.07 8.32
C ARG A 106 -11.95 -7.40 9.46
N ASN A 107 -11.72 -8.13 10.54
CA ASN A 107 -11.00 -7.61 11.71
C ASN A 107 -9.53 -7.25 11.42
N ASN A 108 -8.91 -7.87 10.41
CA ASN A 108 -7.52 -7.57 10.03
C ASN A 108 -7.38 -6.48 8.96
N ASP A 109 -8.49 -5.89 8.51
CA ASP A 109 -8.50 -4.90 7.43
C ASP A 109 -7.59 -3.71 7.74
N ILE A 110 -7.10 -3.07 6.68
CA ILE A 110 -6.38 -1.81 6.78
C ILE A 110 -7.36 -0.75 7.27
N SER A 111 -7.03 -0.05 8.34
CA SER A 111 -7.93 0.91 8.97
C SER A 111 -7.83 2.31 8.39
N TRP A 112 -6.70 2.67 7.78
CA TRP A 112 -6.46 4.01 7.26
C TRP A 112 -5.28 4.06 6.27
N ASN A 113 -5.14 5.20 5.59
CA ASN A 113 -3.98 5.53 4.74
C ASN A 113 -2.65 5.35 5.46
N PHE A 114 -1.59 5.03 4.73
CA PHE A 114 -0.21 4.92 5.23
C PHE A 114 0.04 3.82 6.27
N GLN A 115 -0.73 2.73 6.32
CA GLN A 115 -0.23 1.51 6.98
C GLN A 115 0.96 0.92 6.22
N LYS A 116 1.86 0.24 6.93
CA LYS A 116 3.17 -0.16 6.41
C LYS A 116 3.45 -1.60 6.79
N TRP A 117 4.08 -2.35 5.89
CA TRP A 117 4.67 -3.64 6.17
C TRP A 117 6.16 -3.56 5.94
N LEU A 118 6.94 -4.06 6.88
CA LEU A 118 8.35 -4.33 6.68
C LEU A 118 8.50 -5.81 6.36
N ILE A 119 9.18 -6.09 5.26
CA ILE A 119 9.39 -7.44 4.72
C ILE A 119 10.90 -7.69 4.78
N SER A 120 11.31 -8.83 5.32
CA SER A 120 12.72 -9.23 5.37
C SER A 120 13.24 -9.64 3.99
N SER A 121 14.56 -9.75 3.84
CA SER A 121 15.22 -10.08 2.57
C SER A 121 14.90 -11.48 2.03
N ASP A 122 14.34 -12.37 2.87
CA ASP A 122 13.80 -13.68 2.49
C ASP A 122 12.33 -13.64 2.03
N GLY A 123 11.73 -12.44 1.98
CA GLY A 123 10.37 -12.21 1.51
C GLY A 123 9.30 -12.44 2.57
N HIS A 124 9.66 -12.64 3.84
CA HIS A 124 8.68 -12.85 4.91
C HIS A 124 8.27 -11.52 5.55
N PRO A 125 6.97 -11.31 5.85
CA PRO A 125 6.54 -10.14 6.61
C PRO A 125 7.14 -10.16 8.03
N TYR A 126 7.97 -9.17 8.35
CA TYR A 126 8.56 -9.00 9.68
C TYR A 126 7.59 -8.31 10.63
N LYS A 127 6.99 -7.20 10.19
CA LYS A 127 6.12 -6.37 11.05
C LYS A 127 5.18 -5.50 10.26
N ARG A 128 3.98 -5.29 10.82
CA ARG A 128 2.96 -4.34 10.33
C ARG A 128 2.89 -3.13 11.26
N TYR A 129 2.88 -1.94 10.68
CA TYR A 129 2.86 -0.67 11.40
C TYR A 129 1.60 0.13 11.09
N THR A 130 1.16 0.90 12.09
CA THR A 130 0.02 1.80 11.95
C THR A 130 0.35 3.00 11.05
N SER A 131 -0.69 3.70 10.62
CA SER A 131 -0.59 4.99 9.92
C SER A 131 0.23 6.03 10.69
N ARG A 132 0.11 6.05 12.03
CA ARG A 132 0.77 6.99 12.93
C ARG A 132 2.26 6.72 13.13
N THR A 133 2.74 5.52 12.80
CA THR A 133 4.16 5.19 12.91
C THR A 133 4.97 6.01 11.90
N THR A 134 5.88 6.84 12.39
CA THR A 134 6.73 7.71 11.56
C THR A 134 7.90 6.92 10.97
N PRO A 135 8.54 7.39 9.87
CA PRO A 135 9.72 6.74 9.32
C PRO A 135 10.85 6.53 10.34
N ALA A 136 11.12 7.51 11.21
CA ALA A 136 12.14 7.42 12.25
C ALA A 136 11.88 6.26 13.23
N MET A 137 10.62 5.96 13.53
CA MET A 137 10.26 4.84 14.42
C MET A 137 10.52 3.46 13.79
N ILE A 138 10.67 3.39 12.47
CA ILE A 138 10.87 2.14 11.72
C ILE A 138 12.36 1.92 11.39
N GLU A 139 13.17 2.98 11.50
CA GLU A 139 14.58 2.97 11.09
C GLU A 139 15.42 1.90 11.80
N ASN A 140 15.21 1.71 13.11
CA ASN A 140 15.92 0.68 13.87
C ASN A 140 15.58 -0.75 13.40
N ASP A 141 14.30 -1.01 13.10
CA ASP A 141 13.86 -2.30 12.55
C ASP A 141 14.51 -2.53 11.15
N ILE A 142 14.56 -1.49 10.30
CA ILE A 142 15.22 -1.56 8.97
C ILE A 142 16.72 -1.88 9.11
N LYS A 143 17.43 -1.12 9.96
CA LYS A 143 18.86 -1.32 10.19
C LYS A 143 19.15 -2.73 10.67
N MET A 144 18.35 -3.24 11.62
CA MET A 144 18.49 -4.59 12.13
C MET A 144 18.35 -5.64 11.02
N LEU A 145 17.32 -5.54 10.16
CA LEU A 145 17.12 -6.50 9.07
C LEU A 145 18.21 -6.44 8.01
N ILE A 146 18.74 -5.24 7.71
CA ILE A 146 19.89 -5.08 6.83
C ILE A 146 21.12 -5.76 7.43
N ASP A 147 21.43 -5.49 8.70
CA ASP A 147 22.58 -6.06 9.41
C ASP A 147 22.47 -7.61 9.44
N GLN A 148 21.27 -8.16 9.69
CA GLN A 148 21.01 -9.60 9.62
C GLN A 148 21.23 -10.19 8.22
N CYS A 149 20.72 -9.52 7.19
CA CYS A 149 20.90 -9.92 5.80
C CYS A 149 22.38 -9.96 5.41
N VAL A 150 23.15 -8.94 5.80
CA VAL A 150 24.60 -8.85 5.53
C VAL A 150 25.35 -9.98 6.22
N GLN A 151 25.02 -10.27 7.48
CA GLN A 151 25.65 -11.34 8.28
C GLN A 151 25.24 -12.75 7.84
N GLY A 152 24.15 -12.90 7.06
CA GLY A 152 23.61 -14.22 6.70
C GLY A 152 22.84 -14.90 7.84
N ASN A 153 22.48 -14.14 8.88
CA ASN A 153 21.76 -14.63 10.05
C ASN A 153 20.25 -14.46 9.86
N ASN A 154 19.64 -15.24 8.96
CA ASN A 154 18.19 -15.29 8.80
C ASN A 154 17.54 -16.13 9.92
N GLN A 155 17.76 -15.74 11.16
CA GLN A 155 17.03 -16.26 12.32
C GLN A 155 16.05 -15.17 12.79
N VAL A 156 15.12 -14.78 11.91
CA VAL A 156 13.86 -14.22 12.42
C VAL A 156 13.21 -15.37 13.17
N SER A 157 13.05 -15.21 14.48
CA SER A 157 12.51 -16.22 15.39
C SER A 157 11.42 -17.04 14.73
N ARG A 158 11.71 -18.31 14.46
CA ARG A 158 10.73 -19.30 14.00
C ARG A 158 9.68 -19.46 15.10
N THR A 159 8.66 -18.63 15.09
CA THR A 159 7.39 -19.01 15.69
C THR A 159 6.82 -20.09 14.79
N ASN A 160 6.64 -21.29 15.35
CA ASN A 160 6.16 -22.48 14.66
C ASN A 160 4.84 -22.25 13.91
N GLN A 161 4.89 -21.79 12.65
CA GLN A 161 3.80 -21.90 11.67
C GLN A 161 4.39 -21.99 10.26
N ASP A 162 5.10 -23.09 9.99
CA ASP A 162 5.34 -23.56 8.64
C ASP A 162 3.99 -23.98 8.02
N THR A 163 3.37 -23.05 7.30
CA THR A 163 2.34 -23.38 6.30
C THR A 163 2.80 -22.85 4.95
N VAL A 164 3.26 -23.79 4.14
CA VAL A 164 3.17 -23.92 2.67
C VAL A 164 3.03 -22.60 1.91
N LEU A 165 4.04 -22.29 1.10
CA LEU A 165 3.99 -21.26 0.06
C LEU A 165 2.69 -21.43 -0.77
N PRO A 166 1.85 -20.40 -0.95
CA PRO A 166 0.79 -20.50 -1.93
C PRO A 166 1.44 -20.70 -3.31
N GLY A 167 0.90 -21.63 -4.09
CA GLY A 167 1.30 -21.84 -5.48
C GLY A 167 1.17 -20.56 -6.32
N PRO A 168 1.68 -20.57 -7.57
CA PRO A 168 1.72 -19.39 -8.42
C PRO A 168 0.34 -18.70 -8.50
N LEU A 169 0.37 -17.36 -8.45
CA LEU A 169 -0.80 -16.51 -8.56
C LEU A 169 -1.70 -16.97 -9.72
N PRO A 170 -3.02 -17.13 -9.51
CA PRO A 170 -3.94 -17.41 -10.60
C PRO A 170 -3.82 -16.29 -11.64
N GLN A 171 -3.56 -16.66 -12.89
CA GLN A 171 -3.62 -15.69 -13.98
C GLN A 171 -5.05 -15.17 -14.13
N PRO A 172 -5.24 -13.90 -14.55
CA PRO A 172 -6.57 -13.38 -14.82
C PRO A 172 -7.25 -14.27 -15.85
N GLN A 173 -8.38 -14.90 -15.47
CA GLN A 173 -9.20 -15.61 -16.44
C GLN A 173 -9.74 -14.60 -17.44
N ALA A 174 -9.56 -14.89 -18.73
CA ALA A 174 -10.10 -14.08 -19.81
C ALA A 174 -11.60 -13.84 -19.58
N GLN A 175 -11.99 -12.57 -19.63
CA GLN A 175 -13.39 -12.16 -19.52
C GLN A 175 -14.23 -12.88 -20.57
N ILE A 176 -15.27 -13.59 -20.12
CA ILE A 176 -16.34 -14.05 -20.99
C ILE A 176 -16.99 -12.80 -21.59
N PRO A 177 -17.17 -12.69 -22.92
CA PRO A 177 -17.82 -11.53 -23.50
C PRO A 177 -19.27 -11.45 -22.99
N ALA A 178 -19.58 -10.37 -22.28
CA ALA A 178 -20.93 -10.07 -21.86
C ALA A 178 -21.81 -9.90 -23.10
N GLY A 179 -22.84 -10.74 -23.23
CA GLY A 179 -23.89 -10.58 -24.22
C GLY A 179 -24.56 -9.21 -24.07
N SER A 180 -24.82 -8.57 -25.21
CA SER A 180 -25.40 -7.24 -25.31
C SER A 180 -26.73 -7.14 -24.55
N PRO A 181 -26.92 -6.16 -23.64
CA PRO A 181 -28.24 -5.79 -23.18
C PRO A 181 -28.94 -5.01 -24.30
N GLY A 182 -30.17 -5.38 -24.65
CA GLY A 182 -31.04 -4.60 -25.54
C GLY A 182 -31.32 -3.19 -25.00
N PRO A 183 -31.82 -2.27 -25.84
CA PRO A 183 -31.95 -0.86 -25.49
C PRO A 183 -32.97 -0.64 -24.37
N ILE A 184 -32.54 0.07 -23.32
CA ILE A 184 -33.39 0.57 -22.24
C ILE A 184 -33.90 1.96 -22.69
N PRO A 185 -35.21 2.28 -22.57
CA PRO A 185 -35.74 3.56 -23.03
C PRO A 185 -35.36 4.71 -22.08
N GLU A 186 -35.01 5.86 -22.66
CA GLU A 186 -34.75 7.12 -21.95
C GLU A 186 -36.02 7.67 -21.28
N PRO A 187 -35.90 8.24 -20.07
CA PRO A 187 -36.78 9.30 -19.61
C PRO A 187 -36.08 10.67 -19.58
N GLU A 188 -36.88 11.67 -19.89
CA GLU A 188 -36.54 13.03 -20.26
C GLU A 188 -35.79 13.88 -19.22
N SER A 189 -35.09 14.86 -19.78
CA SER A 189 -34.51 16.07 -19.19
C SER A 189 -35.00 16.51 -17.82
N ASN A 190 -34.05 16.79 -16.92
CA ASN A 190 -34.11 18.06 -16.20
C ASN A 190 -32.72 18.66 -16.00
N LYS A 191 -32.53 19.81 -16.64
CA LYS A 191 -31.50 20.81 -16.35
C LYS A 191 -31.60 21.17 -14.86
N PHE A 192 -30.50 21.36 -14.15
CA PHE A 192 -30.21 22.58 -13.39
C PHE A 192 -28.87 22.49 -12.64
N GLN A 193 -27.98 23.41 -13.02
CA GLN A 193 -26.96 24.10 -12.21
C GLN A 193 -25.77 23.35 -11.60
N LYS A 194 -24.63 23.59 -12.26
CA LYS A 194 -23.34 23.94 -11.65
C LYS A 194 -23.53 24.74 -10.35
N ARG A 195 -22.95 24.26 -9.25
CA ARG A 195 -22.44 25.13 -8.18
C ARG A 195 -21.07 24.64 -7.75
N TYR A 196 -20.07 25.40 -8.19
CA TYR A 196 -18.83 25.56 -7.44
C TYR A 196 -19.19 26.07 -6.04
N VAL A 197 -18.61 25.48 -5.00
CA VAL A 197 -18.45 26.14 -3.71
C VAL A 197 -16.99 25.98 -3.31
N HIS A 198 -16.33 27.13 -3.36
CA HIS A 198 -15.06 27.45 -2.75
C HIS A 198 -15.25 27.52 -1.23
N ASP A 199 -14.15 27.35 -0.50
CA ASP A 199 -13.90 27.74 0.90
C ASP A 199 -13.91 26.64 1.95
N GLY A 200 -12.82 26.63 2.71
CA GLY A 200 -12.64 25.80 3.89
C GLY A 200 -11.18 25.51 4.22
N LEU A 201 -10.35 26.56 4.31
CA LEU A 201 -9.05 26.50 4.99
C LEU A 201 -9.22 25.83 6.37
N SER A 202 -8.36 24.87 6.70
CA SER A 202 -7.98 24.57 8.08
C SER A 202 -6.62 23.88 8.07
N TYR A 203 -5.75 24.43 8.92
CA TYR A 203 -4.31 24.27 9.05
C TYR A 203 -3.79 22.83 9.14
#